data_AF-A0AA51T052-F1
#
_entry.id   AF-A0AA51T052-F1
#
_cell.length_a   1.000
_cell.length_b   1.000
_cell.length_c   1.000
_cell.angle_alpha   90.00
_cell.angle_beta   90.00
_cell.angle_gamma   90.00
#
_symmetry.space_group_name_H-M   'P 1'
#
loop_
_entity.id
_entity.type
_entity.pdbx_description
1 polymer ?
#
loop_
_entity_poly.entity_id
_entity_poly.type
_entity_poly.pdbx_seq_one_letter_code
_entity_poly.pdbx_strand_id
1 'polypeptide(L)'
;MENNKFEHEISLFYNELINSKKEYLQLFSKLQIQIEGWFRGELMKYFDGNVHELTNKNREVKIPNQEPGKRKKADFKIKLNGDCCWIELKHLLIGNQINK
;
A
#
# COMPACT_ATOMS: atom_id res chain seq x y z
N MET A 1 -12.77 17.52 -3.15
CA MET A 1 -11.96 18.08 -2.04
C MET A 1 -11.60 17.02 -0.98
N GLU A 2 -12.29 15.87 -0.89
CA GLU A 2 -12.00 14.81 0.10
C GLU A 2 -10.81 13.90 -0.21
N ASN A 3 -10.44 13.68 -1.49
CA ASN A 3 -9.21 12.95 -1.84
C ASN A 3 -7.99 13.53 -1.12
N ASN A 4 -7.95 14.86 -0.98
CA ASN A 4 -6.86 15.56 -0.30
C ASN A 4 -6.76 15.20 1.20
N LYS A 5 -7.86 14.87 1.88
CA LYS A 5 -7.85 14.50 3.30
C LYS A 5 -7.32 13.08 3.48
N PHE A 6 -7.83 12.13 2.71
CA PHE A 6 -7.35 10.74 2.76
C PHE A 6 -5.88 10.64 2.33
N GLU A 7 -5.50 11.33 1.25
CA GLU A 7 -4.09 11.43 0.81
C GLU A 7 -3.21 12.03 1.91
N HIS A 8 -3.70 13.05 2.63
CA HIS A 8 -3.00 13.63 3.76
C HIS A 8 -2.85 12.65 4.94
N GLU A 9 -3.90 11.93 5.31
CA GLU A 9 -3.86 10.89 6.36
C GLU A 9 -2.84 9.79 6.04
N ILE A 10 -2.85 9.30 4.80
CA ILE A 10 -1.89 8.30 4.33
C ILE A 10 -0.46 8.86 4.33
N SER A 11 -0.27 10.12 3.91
CA SER A 11 1.03 10.78 3.94
C SER A 11 1.58 10.92 5.37
N LEU A 12 0.74 11.31 6.33
CA LEU A 12 1.12 11.37 7.74
C LEU A 12 1.52 9.98 8.27
N PHE A 13 0.70 8.95 7.99
CA PHE A 13 1.01 7.58 8.35
C PHE A 13 2.39 7.12 7.82
N TYR A 14 2.68 7.38 6.53
CA TYR A 14 3.97 7.02 5.95
C TYR A 14 5.13 7.75 6.61
N ASN A 15 4.98 9.06 6.87
CA ASN A 15 6.03 9.84 7.54
C ASN A 15 6.31 9.32 8.95
N GLU A 16 5.27 9.03 9.73
CA GLU A 16 5.41 8.44 11.06
C GLU A 16 6.02 7.03 11.02
N LEU A 17 5.59 6.20 10.07
CA LEU A 17 6.12 4.86 9.88
C LEU A 17 7.62 4.90 9.52
N ILE A 18 8.02 5.75 8.59
CA ILE A 18 9.42 5.91 8.17
C ILE A 18 10.28 6.40 9.35
N ASN A 19 9.79 7.39 10.10
CA ASN A 19 10.52 7.93 11.24
C ASN A 19 10.65 6.91 12.38
N SER A 20 9.58 6.19 12.69
CA SER A 20 9.58 5.19 13.78
C SER A 20 10.30 3.89 13.43
N LYS A 21 10.48 3.58 12.14
CA LYS A 21 11.11 2.34 11.65
C LYS A 21 12.42 2.59 10.91
N LYS A 22 13.03 3.76 11.07
CA LYS A 22 14.24 4.19 10.36
C LYS A 22 15.37 3.14 10.39
N GLU A 23 15.62 2.53 11.54
CA GLU A 23 16.66 1.51 11.71
C GLU A 23 16.37 0.23 10.89
N TYR A 24 15.12 -0.23 10.86
CA TYR A 24 14.70 -1.36 10.04
C TYR A 24 14.82 -1.05 8.55
N LEU A 25 14.44 0.16 8.13
CA LEU A 25 14.56 0.59 6.73
C LEU A 25 16.02 0.67 6.28
N GLN A 26 16.92 1.15 7.14
CA GLN A 26 18.36 1.13 6.88
C GLN A 26 18.89 -0.30 6.75
N LEU A 27 18.42 -1.22 7.61
CA LEU A 27 18.77 -2.64 7.52
C LEU A 27 18.27 -3.27 6.22
N PHE A 28 17.01 -3.01 5.82
CA PHE A 28 16.45 -3.51 4.56
C PHE A 28 17.24 -3.01 3.36
N SER A 29 17.61 -1.72 3.35
CA SER A 29 18.45 -1.15 2.30
C SER A 29 19.82 -1.84 2.24
N LYS A 30 20.49 -2.01 3.39
CA LYS A 30 21.80 -2.70 3.47
C LYS A 30 21.73 -4.15 2.97
N LEU A 31 20.64 -4.84 3.25
CA LEU A 31 20.40 -6.23 2.86
C LEU A 31 19.75 -6.38 1.47
N GLN A 32 19.50 -5.27 0.76
CA GLN A 32 18.80 -5.25 -0.53
C GLN A 32 17.43 -5.96 -0.50
N ILE A 33 16.72 -5.82 0.62
CA ILE A 33 15.40 -6.41 0.82
C ILE A 33 14.34 -5.52 0.15
N GLN A 34 13.45 -6.14 -0.63
CA GLN A 34 12.27 -5.48 -1.17
C GLN A 34 11.26 -5.19 -0.06
N ILE A 35 10.86 -3.93 0.06
CA ILE A 35 10.03 -3.44 1.17
C ILE A 35 8.54 -3.34 0.83
N GLU A 36 8.13 -3.61 -0.41
CA GLU A 36 6.73 -3.51 -0.84
C GLU A 36 5.82 -4.39 0.01
N GLY A 37 6.18 -5.66 0.20
CA GLY A 37 5.40 -6.58 1.05
C GLY A 37 5.35 -6.15 2.52
N TRP A 38 6.40 -5.52 3.02
CA TRP A 38 6.45 -5.00 4.39
C TRP A 38 5.53 -3.78 4.53
N PHE A 39 5.63 -2.79 3.64
CA PHE A 39 4.73 -1.63 3.63
C PHE A 39 3.27 -2.03 3.44
N ARG A 40 3.01 -3.02 2.58
CA ARG A 40 1.67 -3.59 2.41
C ARG A 40 1.13 -4.11 3.74
N GLY A 41 1.94 -4.82 4.52
CA GLY A 41 1.57 -5.31 5.84
C GLY A 41 1.29 -4.19 6.84
N GLU A 42 2.10 -3.13 6.85
CA GLU A 42 1.88 -1.97 7.73
C GLU A 42 0.59 -1.22 7.38
N LEU A 43 0.27 -1.06 6.09
CA LEU A 43 -1.01 -0.50 5.66
C LEU A 43 -2.20 -1.37 6.05
N MET A 44 -2.08 -2.71 5.98
CA MET A 44 -3.14 -3.60 6.46
C MET A 44 -3.44 -3.38 7.93
N LYS A 45 -2.40 -3.25 8.77
CA LYS A 45 -2.57 -2.94 10.20
C LYS A 45 -3.21 -1.56 10.41
N TYR A 46 -2.80 -0.57 9.63
CA TYR A 46 -3.38 0.77 9.68
C TYR A 46 -4.89 0.73 9.39
N PHE A 47 -5.31 0.08 8.30
CA PHE A 47 -6.73 -0.02 7.96
C PHE A 47 -7.54 -0.89 8.92
N ASP A 48 -6.95 -1.94 9.50
CA ASP A 48 -7.63 -2.77 10.51
C ASP A 48 -7.92 -2.00 11.82
N GLY A 49 -7.18 -0.92 12.10
CA GLY A 49 -7.32 -0.10 13.30
C GLY A 49 -8.01 1.26 13.11
N ASN A 50 -8.40 1.63 11.88
CA ASN A 50 -8.94 2.96 11.56
C ASN A 50 -10.38 2.90 11.00
N VAL A 51 -10.95 4.07 10.77
CA VAL A 51 -12.33 4.27 10.27
C VAL A 51 -12.53 3.71 8.85
N HIS A 52 -11.45 3.52 8.09
CA HIS A 52 -11.48 3.05 6.71
C HIS A 52 -11.48 1.52 6.66
N GLU A 53 -12.61 0.93 6.28
CA GLU A 53 -12.77 -0.53 6.28
C GLU A 53 -12.09 -1.19 5.06
N LEU A 54 -11.21 -2.15 5.34
CA LEU A 54 -10.66 -3.06 4.33
C LEU A 54 -11.77 -4.00 3.83
N THR A 55 -12.35 -3.67 2.67
CA THR A 55 -13.41 -4.47 2.06
C THR A 55 -12.90 -5.77 1.43
N ASN A 56 -11.58 -5.92 1.29
CA ASN A 56 -10.95 -7.15 0.81
C ASN A 56 -9.57 -7.34 1.45
N LYS A 57 -9.42 -8.37 2.28
CA LYS A 57 -8.15 -8.73 2.94
C LYS A 57 -7.28 -9.68 2.10
N ASN A 58 -7.77 -10.16 0.96
CA ASN A 58 -6.97 -10.99 0.07
C ASN A 58 -5.83 -10.18 -0.55
N ARG A 59 -4.74 -10.86 -0.91
CA ARG A 59 -3.51 -10.21 -1.41
C ARG A 59 -3.69 -9.41 -2.69
N GLU A 60 -4.75 -9.67 -3.46
CA GLU A 60 -5.02 -9.01 -4.73
C GLU A 60 -6.52 -8.89 -4.97
N VAL A 61 -6.98 -7.68 -5.31
CA VAL A 61 -8.39 -7.43 -5.63
C VAL A 61 -8.56 -7.34 -7.14
N LYS A 62 -9.46 -8.15 -7.71
CA LYS A 62 -9.88 -8.02 -9.11
C LYS A 62 -10.73 -6.77 -9.27
N ILE A 63 -10.36 -5.90 -10.21
CA ILE A 63 -11.18 -4.75 -10.58
C ILE A 63 -12.24 -5.23 -11.60
N PRO A 64 -13.54 -4.98 -11.38
CA PRO A 64 -14.59 -5.39 -12.30
C PRO A 64 -14.55 -4.59 -13.63
N ASN A 65 -15.25 -5.09 -14.65
CA ASN A 65 -15.43 -4.45 -15.97
C ASN A 65 -14.14 -4.20 -16.79
N GLN A 66 -13.22 -5.16 -16.79
CA GLN A 66 -12.01 -5.07 -17.61
C GLN A 66 -12.21 -5.61 -19.01
N GLU A 67 -11.56 -4.97 -19.99
CA GLU A 67 -11.45 -5.49 -21.35
C GLU A 67 -10.87 -6.92 -21.34
N PRO A 68 -11.38 -7.82 -22.20
CA PRO A 68 -10.80 -9.15 -22.37
C PRO A 68 -9.28 -9.04 -22.61
N GLY A 69 -8.48 -9.65 -21.73
CA GLY A 69 -7.01 -9.67 -21.81
C GLY A 69 -6.28 -8.67 -20.89
N LYS A 70 -6.95 -7.67 -20.32
CA LYS A 70 -6.32 -6.74 -19.35
C LYS A 70 -6.72 -7.09 -17.92
N ARG A 71 -6.04 -8.05 -17.28
CA ARG A 71 -6.16 -8.24 -15.82
C ARG A 71 -5.41 -7.12 -15.10
N LYS A 72 -6.10 -6.10 -14.58
CA LYS A 72 -5.53 -5.21 -13.53
C LYS A 72 -5.97 -5.70 -12.16
N LYS A 73 -5.01 -5.78 -11.25
CA LYS A 73 -5.21 -6.09 -9.84
C LYS A 73 -4.83 -4.86 -9.03
N ALA A 74 -5.53 -4.64 -7.93
CA ALA A 74 -5.17 -3.62 -6.94
C ALA A 74 -4.70 -4.32 -5.66
N ASP A 75 -3.79 -3.68 -4.91
CA ASP A 75 -3.29 -4.19 -3.64
C ASP A 75 -4.37 -4.17 -2.56
N PHE A 76 -5.17 -3.10 -2.54
CA PHE A 76 -6.25 -2.95 -1.57
C PHE A 76 -7.54 -2.46 -2.22
N LYS A 77 -8.64 -2.81 -1.58
CA LYS A 77 -9.94 -2.18 -1.78
C LYS A 77 -10.47 -1.75 -0.42
N ILE A 78 -10.69 -0.45 -0.26
CA ILE A 78 -11.21 0.14 0.97
C ILE A 78 -12.55 0.83 0.71
N LYS A 79 -13.29 1.08 1.79
CA LYS A 79 -14.49 1.91 1.76
C LYS A 79 -14.20 3.26 2.39
N LEU A 80 -14.39 4.34 1.62
CA LEU A 80 -14.23 5.72 2.06
C LEU A 80 -15.58 6.42 1.93
N ASN A 81 -16.18 6.88 3.03
CA ASN A 81 -17.45 7.62 3.03
C ASN A 81 -18.63 6.95 2.28
N GLY A 82 -18.63 5.62 2.15
CA GLY A 82 -19.64 4.89 1.38
C GLY A 82 -19.16 4.42 0.01
N ASP A 83 -18.13 5.08 -0.54
CA ASP A 83 -17.56 4.78 -1.86
C ASP A 83 -16.46 3.72 -1.79
N CYS A 84 -16.35 2.93 -2.86
CA CYS A 84 -15.27 1.96 -3.01
C CYS A 84 -14.06 2.62 -3.66
N CYS A 85 -12.91 2.55 -2.99
CA CYS A 85 -11.64 3.02 -3.52
C CYS A 85 -10.66 1.85 -3.67
N TRP A 86 -9.86 1.89 -4.73
CA TRP A 86 -8.80 0.93 -5.00
C TRP A 86 -7.45 1.61 -4.80
N ILE A 87 -6.55 0.93 -4.10
CA ILE A 87 -5.20 1.41 -3.85
C ILE A 87 -4.23 0.46 -4.53
N GLU A 88 -3.34 1.02 -5.32
CA GLU A 88 -2.20 0.33 -5.92
C GLU A 88 -0.93 0.85 -5.26
N LEU A 89 -0.14 -0.07 -4.69
CA LEU A 89 1.19 0.24 -4.20
C LEU A 89 2.16 0.23 -5.38
N LYS A 90 2.91 1.31 -5.51
CA LYS A 90 4.05 1.39 -6.40
C LYS A 90 5.28 1.63 -5.55
N HIS A 91 6.30 0.82 -5.74
CA HIS A 91 7.61 1.07 -5.16
C HIS A 91 8.60 1.48 -6.26
N LEU A 92 9.35 2.54 -6.02
CA LEU A 92 10.55 2.86 -6.78
C LEU A 92 11.72 2.22 -6.03
N LEU A 93 12.33 1.22 -6.65
CA LEU A 93 13.49 0.52 -6.08
C LEU A 93 14.71 1.44 -6.23
N ILE A 94 15.23 1.96 -5.12
CA ILE A 94 16.49 2.70 -5.10
C ILE A 94 17.61 1.67 -4.89
N GLY A 95 18.06 1.01 -5.96
CA GLY A 95 19.12 -0.01 -5.91
C GLY A 95 19.11 -1.00 -7.08
N ASN A 96 20.04 -1.96 -7.08
CA ASN A 96 20.18 -2.98 -8.13
C ASN A 96 19.28 -4.19 -7.86
N GLN A 97 18.44 -4.55 -8.82
CA GLN A 97 17.67 -5.79 -8.82
C GLN A 97 18.57 -6.94 -9.33
N ILE A 98 18.97 -7.85 -8.44
CA ILE A 98 19.63 -9.08 -8.87
C ILE A 98 18.53 -10.01 -9.39
N ASN A 99 18.38 -10.04 -10.70
CA ASN A 99 17.61 -11.10 -11.35
C ASN A 99 18.34 -12.42 -11.09
N LYS A 100 17.74 -13.28 -10.26
CA LYS A 100 18.13 -14.69 -10.18
C LYS A 100 17.59 -15.45 -11.38
#